data_AF-H1KUD5-F1
#
_entry.id   AF-H1KUD5-F1
#
_cell.length_a   1.000
_cell.length_b   1.000
_cell.length_c   1.000
_cell.angle_alpha   90.00
_cell.angle_beta   90.00
_cell.angle_gamma   90.00
#
_symmetry.space_group_name_H-M   'P 1'
#
loop_
_entity.id
_entity.type
_entity.pdbx_description
1 polymer ?
#
loop_
_entity_poly.entity_id
_entity_poly.type
_entity_poly.pdbx_seq_one_letter_code
_entity_poly.pdbx_strand_id
1 'polypeptide(L)' 'MASENLAEIRDRIRAAWTARRVCGLVGIAATLRVERIMVLDARGRIPRPDAVRMALEAEAVALCFAPLPRCD' A
#
# COMPACT_ATOMS: atom_id res chain seq x y z
N MET A 1 -9.56 -4.78 18.97
CA MET A 1 -8.72 -4.20 17.89
C MET A 1 -9.06 -4.93 16.61
N ALA A 2 -9.61 -4.25 15.61
CA ALA A 2 -9.86 -4.88 14.32
C ALA A 2 -8.53 -5.45 13.81
N SER A 3 -8.51 -6.74 13.44
CA SER A 3 -7.34 -7.37 12.84
C SER A 3 -7.10 -6.74 11.48
N GLU A 4 -6.34 -5.65 11.43
CA GLU A 4 -5.99 -5.00 10.18
C GLU A 4 -5.32 -6.01 9.24
N ASN A 5 -5.98 -6.26 8.12
CA ASN A 5 -5.56 -7.25 7.15
C ASN A 5 -4.64 -6.58 6.12
N LEU A 6 -3.46 -7.17 5.87
CA LEU A 6 -2.53 -6.62 4.86
C LEU A 6 -3.14 -6.64 3.46
N ALA A 7 -4.02 -7.61 3.19
CA ALA A 7 -4.76 -7.67 1.93
C ALA A 7 -5.68 -6.45 1.78
N GLU A 8 -6.38 -6.02 2.84
CA GLU A 8 -7.24 -4.85 2.81
C GLU A 8 -6.44 -3.57 2.54
N ILE A 9 -5.27 -3.40 3.17
CA ILE A 9 -4.39 -2.25 2.92
C ILE A 9 -3.95 -2.21 1.45
N ARG A 10 -3.45 -3.35 0.92
CA ARG A 10 -3.07 -3.47 -0.50
C ARG A 10 -4.24 -3.12 -1.42
N ASP A 11 -5.43 -3.63 -1.13
CA ASP A 11 -6.60 -3.47 -1.98
C ASP A 11 -7.10 -2.03 -1.98
N ARG A 12 -7.00 -1.29 -0.86
CA ARG A 12 -7.27 0.15 -0.82
C ARG A 12 -6.30 0.96 -1.69
N ILE A 13 -5.00 0.67 -1.64
CA ILE A 13 -4.01 1.33 -2.50
C ILE A 13 -4.32 1.02 -3.98
N ARG A 14 -4.58 -0.24 -4.33
CA ARG A 14 -4.95 -0.65 -5.70
C ARG A 14 -6.23 0.03 -6.18
N ALA A 15 -7.24 0.17 -5.32
CA ALA A 15 -8.48 0.87 -5.64
C ALA A 15 -8.23 2.36 -5.89
N ALA A 16 -7.43 3.03 -5.05
CA ALA A 16 -7.06 4.43 -5.25
C ALA A 16 -6.29 4.65 -6.56
N TRP A 17 -5.35 3.74 -6.88
CA TRP A 17 -4.60 3.79 -8.13
C TRP A 17 -5.48 3.56 -9.36
N THR A 18 -6.33 2.51 -9.35
CA THR A 18 -7.26 2.20 -10.46
C THR A 18 -8.24 3.36 -10.70
N ALA A 19 -8.70 4.01 -9.63
CA ALA A 19 -9.56 5.18 -9.70
C ALA A 19 -8.82 6.48 -10.07
N ARG A 20 -7.50 6.43 -10.33
CA ARG A 20 -6.65 7.60 -10.59
C ARG A 20 -6.75 8.70 -9.53
N ARG A 21 -6.91 8.31 -8.27
CA ARG A 21 -6.97 9.24 -7.12
C ARG A 21 -5.61 9.49 -6.46
N VAL A 22 -4.58 8.79 -6.92
CA VAL A 22 -3.19 8.95 -6.47
C VAL A 22 -2.24 8.94 -7.67
N CYS A 23 -1.01 9.41 -7.47
CA CYS A 23 0.06 9.29 -8.44
C CYS A 23 0.27 7.82 -8.85
N GLY A 24 0.25 7.55 -10.15
CA GLY A 24 0.34 6.19 -10.68
C GLY A 24 1.63 5.47 -10.27
N LEU A 25 2.78 6.15 -10.37
CA LEU A 25 4.08 5.58 -9.99
C LEU A 25 4.12 5.22 -8.50
N VAL A 26 3.68 6.13 -7.64
CA VAL A 26 3.68 5.93 -6.18
C VAL A 26 2.69 4.84 -5.79
N GLY A 27 1.48 4.82 -6.36
CA GLY A 27 0.46 3.81 -6.09
C GLY A 27 0.90 2.39 -6.45
N ILE A 28 1.54 2.22 -7.61
CA ILE A 28 2.11 0.92 -8.04
C ILE A 28 3.23 0.49 -7.09
N ALA A 29 4.20 1.37 -6.82
CA ALA A 29 5.34 1.05 -5.98
C ALA A 29 4.91 0.70 -4.54
N ALA A 30 3.95 1.44 -3.98
CA ALA A 30 3.38 1.15 -2.66
C ALA A 30 2.64 -0.19 -2.63
N THR A 31 1.89 -0.52 -3.68
CA THR A 31 1.23 -1.84 -3.81
C THR A 31 2.26 -2.98 -3.79
N LEU A 32 3.31 -2.88 -4.62
CA LEU A 32 4.39 -3.88 -4.66
C LEU A 32 5.12 -3.99 -3.32
N ARG A 33 5.29 -2.87 -2.62
CA ARG A 33 5.87 -2.85 -1.27
C ARG A 33 5.02 -3.63 -0.28
N VAL A 34 3.70 -3.43 -0.26
CA VAL A 34 2.79 -4.18 0.62
C VAL A 34 2.79 -5.67 0.30
N GLU A 35 2.81 -6.05 -0.98
CA GLU A 35 2.95 -7.45 -1.39
C GLU A 35 4.24 -8.08 -0.88
N ARG A 36 5.36 -7.33 -0.93
CA ARG A 36 6.63 -7.79 -0.36
C ARG A 36 6.57 -7.94 1.16
N ILE A 37 5.90 -7.02 1.86
CA ILE A 37 5.68 -7.11 3.31
C ILE A 37 4.86 -8.36 3.64
N MET A 38 3.80 -8.66 2.90
CA MET A 38 3.00 -9.89 3.06
C MET A 38 3.85 -11.15 2.94
N VAL A 39 4.76 -11.20 1.96
CA VAL A 39 5.68 -12.34 1.80
C VAL A 39 6.66 -12.47 2.97
N LEU A 40 7.13 -11.36 3.53
CA LEU A 40 8.05 -11.38 4.68
C LEU A 40 7.33 -11.80 5.96
N ASP A 41 6.10 -11.32 6.19
CA ASP A 41 5.22 -11.69 7.30
C ASP A 41 4.89 -13.19 7.25
N ALA A 42 4.44 -13.69 6.09
CA ALA A 42 4.13 -15.10 5.89
C ALA A 42 5.32 -16.04 6.10
N ARG A 43 6.55 -15.54 5.94
CA ARG A 43 7.80 -16.29 6.18
C ARG A 43 8.35 -16.09 7.59
N GLY A 44 7.66 -15.36 8.47
CA GLY A 44 8.13 -15.04 9.82
C GLY A 44 9.41 -14.21 9.86
N ARG A 45 9.72 -13.48 8.77
CA ARG A 45 10.93 -12.64 8.67
C ARG A 45 10.76 -11.28 9.35
N ILE A 46 9.51 -10.87 9.58
CA ILE A 46 9.14 -9.68 10.34
C ILE A 46 7.95 -10.03 11.26
N PRO A 47 7.87 -9.45 12.46
CA PRO A 47 6.70 -9.62 13.33
C PRO A 47 5.42 -9.06 12.69
N ARG A 48 4.29 -9.71 12.95
CA ARG A 48 2.98 -9.26 12.44
C ARG A 48 2.67 -7.78 12.73
N PRO A 49 2.90 -7.25 13.95
CA PRO A 49 2.66 -5.83 14.22
C PRO A 49 3.51 -4.89 13.36
N ASP A 50 4.76 -5.26 13.09
CA ASP A 50 5.65 -4.48 12.22
C ASP A 50 5.20 -4.56 10.76
N ALA A 51 4.76 -5.73 10.30
CA ALA A 51 4.22 -5.88 8.95
C ALA A 51 3.01 -4.95 8.72
N VAL A 52 2.09 -4.91 9.68
CA VAL A 52 0.92 -4.02 9.63
C VAL A 52 1.36 -2.56 9.61
N ARG A 53 2.23 -2.14 10.54
CA ARG A 53 2.76 -0.76 10.59
C ARG A 53 3.43 -0.37 9.27
N MET A 54 4.32 -1.20 8.73
CA MET A 54 5.01 -0.93 7.46
C MET A 54 4.05 -0.83 6.27
N ALA A 55 2.95 -1.58 6.28
CA ALA A 55 1.93 -1.51 5.24
C ALA A 55 1.09 -0.24 5.35
N LEU A 56 0.72 0.18 6.56
CA LEU A 56 0.06 1.47 6.80
C LEU A 56 0.93 2.66 6.38
N GLU A 57 2.24 2.60 6.67
CA GLU A 57 3.20 3.61 6.19
C GLU A 57 3.21 3.69 4.65
N ALA A 58 3.18 2.54 3.97
CA ALA A 58 3.12 2.50 2.51
C ALA A 58 1.81 3.07 1.96
N GLU A 59 0.68 2.79 2.60
CA GLU A 59 -0.62 3.37 2.26
C GLU A 59 -0.61 4.88 2.44
N ALA A 60 -0.13 5.37 3.58
CA ALA A 60 -0.03 6.80 3.85
C ALA A 60 0.77 7.52 2.76
N VAL A 61 1.95 6.99 2.40
CA VAL A 61 2.77 7.54 1.31
C VAL A 61 2.01 7.52 -0.02
N ALA A 62 1.31 6.43 -0.35
CA ALA A 62 0.53 6.36 -1.59
C ALA A 62 -0.55 7.44 -1.66
N LEU A 63 -1.21 7.72 -0.53
CA LEU A 63 -2.29 8.68 -0.43
C LEU A 63 -1.81 10.14 -0.30
N CYS A 64 -0.52 10.39 -0.05
CA CYS A 64 0.05 11.74 0.00
C CYS A 64 0.26 12.38 -1.38
N PHE A 65 0.40 11.59 -2.44
CA PHE A 65 0.69 12.10 -3.78
C PHE A 65 -0.56 12.07 -4.66
N ALA A 66 -1.16 13.23 -4.89
CA ALA A 66 -2.23 13.39 -5.87
C ALA A 66 -1.74 13.05 -7.29
N PRO A 67 -2.62 12.59 -8.19
CA PRO A 67 -2.28 12.40 -9.61
C PRO A 67 -1.86 13.73 -10.24
N LEU A 68 -0.91 13.68 -11.17
CA LEU A 68 -0.60 14.85 -11.98
C LEU A 68 -1.73 15.14 -12.96
N PRO A 69 -1.99 16.42 -13.30
CA PRO A 69 -2.82 16.77 -14.43
C PRO A 69 -2.32 16.09 -15.70
N ARG A 70 -3.25 15.75 -16.59
CA ARG A 70 -2.88 15.32 -17.94
C ARG A 70 -2.35 16.54 -18.72
N CYS A 71 -1.39 16.31 -19.61
CA CYS A 71 -0.81 17.35 -20.47
C CYS A 71 -1.59 17.53 -21.79
N ASP A 72 -2.84 17.10 -21.86
CA ASP A 72 -3.70 17.21 -23.05
C ASP A 72 -4.31 18.60 -23.23
#